data_AF-A0A6G1QYH8-F1
#
_entry.id   AF-A0A6G1QYH8-F1
#
_cell.length_a   1.000
_cell.length_b   1.000
_cell.length_c   1.000
_cell.angle_alpha   90.00
_cell.angle_beta   90.00
_cell.angle_gamma   90.00
#
_symmetry.space_group_name_H-M   'P 1'
#
loop_
_entity.id
_entity.type
_entity.pdbx_description
1 polymer ?
#
loop_
_entity_poly.entity_id
_entity_poly.type
_entity_poly.pdbx_seq_one_letter_code
_entity_poly.pdbx_strand_id
1 'polypeptide(L)'
;MRRMCLPELDKRFSDMAETFNKQQEYYEAMVQHASALRQSYGCDHDNGLAFSECLAKIREEHEATYRISLRVKGYDFSLSVIPLGLELESQEKTLPPHLQFAQDELRGISDSAKATISKSTTLQELIGWLLRSRDQMTKQVKEAAESYQELGRLNENLEENMKEVKRAKDLSLKYRQQAGGVFIEAAQIAGAYL
;
A
#
# COMPACT_ATOMS: atom_id res chain seq x y z
N MET A 1 -18.16 3.49 10.27
CA MET A 1 -18.93 2.37 10.88
C MET A 1 -20.12 2.93 11.62
N ARG A 2 -21.29 2.27 11.54
CA ARG A 2 -22.46 2.60 12.34
C ARG A 2 -22.27 2.13 13.78
N ARG A 3 -22.83 2.86 14.74
CA ARG A 3 -22.74 2.53 16.16
C ARG A 3 -23.71 1.41 16.54
N MET A 4 -23.19 0.41 17.23
CA MET A 4 -23.91 -0.72 17.79
C MET A 4 -24.39 -0.46 19.22
N CYS A 5 -23.93 0.61 19.87
CA CYS A 5 -24.18 0.88 21.30
C CYS A 5 -23.73 -0.27 22.20
N LEU A 6 -22.77 -1.06 21.71
CA LEU A 6 -22.18 -2.22 22.38
C LEU A 6 -20.68 -1.99 22.38
N PRO A 7 -20.09 -1.53 23.51
CA PRO A 7 -18.72 -1.01 23.53
C PRO A 7 -17.66 -1.95 22.93
N GLU A 8 -17.79 -3.26 23.19
CA GLU A 8 -16.92 -4.29 22.62
C GLU A 8 -17.03 -4.33 21.08
N LEU A 9 -18.26 -4.36 20.54
CA LEU A 9 -18.49 -4.44 19.09
C LEU A 9 -18.10 -3.14 18.39
N ASP A 10 -18.45 -2.01 18.98
CA ASP A 10 -18.08 -0.68 18.48
C ASP A 10 -16.56 -0.55 18.38
N LYS A 11 -15.82 -1.01 19.40
CA LYS A 11 -14.36 -1.04 19.37
C LYS A 11 -13.84 -1.93 18.24
N ARG A 12 -14.36 -3.14 18.08
CA ARG A 12 -13.88 -4.08 17.04
C ARG A 12 -14.13 -3.55 15.62
N PHE A 13 -15.28 -2.94 15.38
CA PHE A 13 -15.55 -2.30 14.09
C PHE A 13 -14.67 -1.06 13.87
N SER A 14 -14.40 -0.27 14.92
CA SER A 14 -13.48 0.88 14.84
C SER A 14 -12.05 0.44 14.54
N ASP A 15 -11.51 -0.52 15.29
CA ASP A 15 -10.15 -1.05 15.12
C ASP A 15 -9.94 -1.55 13.68
N MET A 16 -10.94 -2.25 13.13
CA MET A 16 -10.92 -2.72 11.73
C MET A 16 -10.93 -1.54 10.74
N ALA A 17 -11.84 -0.58 10.92
CA ALA A 17 -11.97 0.57 10.03
C ALA A 17 -10.71 1.46 10.04
N GLU A 18 -10.15 1.73 11.21
CA GLU A 18 -8.91 2.51 11.36
C GLU A 18 -7.71 1.80 10.72
N THR A 19 -7.61 0.48 10.90
CA THR A 19 -6.54 -0.32 10.27
C THR A 19 -6.70 -0.35 8.74
N PHE A 20 -7.93 -0.49 8.24
CA PHE A 20 -8.23 -0.44 6.81
C PHE A 20 -7.90 0.93 6.21
N ASN A 21 -8.34 2.02 6.84
CA ASN A 21 -8.07 3.37 6.35
C ASN A 21 -6.56 3.63 6.26
N LYS A 22 -5.78 3.24 7.27
CA LYS A 22 -4.30 3.34 7.22
C LYS A 22 -3.71 2.52 6.08
N GLN A 23 -4.20 1.30 5.84
CA GLN A 23 -3.74 0.51 4.70
C GLN A 23 -4.06 1.20 3.38
N GLN A 24 -5.26 1.78 3.25
CA GLN A 24 -5.69 2.49 2.06
C GLN A 24 -4.82 3.73 1.81
N GLU A 25 -4.52 4.53 2.85
CA GLU A 25 -3.64 5.69 2.76
C GLU A 25 -2.24 5.31 2.24
N TYR A 26 -1.65 4.23 2.76
CA TYR A 26 -0.35 3.74 2.26
C TYR A 26 -0.45 3.25 0.80
N TYR A 27 -1.53 2.57 0.45
CA TYR A 27 -1.74 2.12 -0.92
C TYR A 27 -1.89 3.30 -1.89
N GLU A 28 -2.64 4.34 -1.51
CA GLU A 28 -2.81 5.55 -2.30
C GLU A 28 -1.49 6.31 -2.48
N ALA A 29 -0.68 6.42 -1.42
CA ALA A 29 0.66 7.00 -1.51
C ALA A 29 1.56 6.24 -2.49
N MET A 30 1.53 4.90 -2.46
CA MET A 30 2.26 4.07 -3.42
C MET A 30 1.84 4.36 -4.88
N VAL A 31 0.53 4.49 -5.12
CA VAL A 31 -0.01 4.83 -6.45
C VAL A 31 0.44 6.22 -6.88
N GLN A 32 0.44 7.19 -5.96
CA GLN A 32 0.88 8.56 -6.23
C GLN A 32 2.35 8.60 -6.63
N HIS A 33 3.24 7.93 -5.88
CA HIS A 33 4.65 7.87 -6.22
C HIS A 33 4.92 7.21 -7.58
N ALA A 34 4.22 6.10 -7.87
CA ALA A 34 4.30 5.44 -9.18
C ALA A 34 3.79 6.33 -10.32
N SER A 35 2.73 7.11 -10.08
CA SER A 35 2.23 8.09 -11.05
C SER A 35 3.20 9.24 -11.28
N ALA A 36 3.80 9.79 -10.22
CA ALA A 36 4.75 10.89 -10.30
C ALA A 36 6.01 10.50 -11.07
N LEU A 37 6.54 9.30 -10.80
CA LEU A 37 7.65 8.73 -11.55
C LEU A 37 7.31 8.58 -13.05
N ARG A 38 6.11 8.06 -13.36
CA ARG A 38 5.70 7.85 -14.74
C ARG A 38 5.56 9.14 -15.55
N GLN A 39 4.92 10.14 -14.96
CA GLN A 39 4.72 11.44 -15.58
C GLN A 39 6.06 12.15 -15.82
N SER A 40 7.01 12.02 -14.89
CA SER A 40 8.31 12.67 -15.01
C SER A 40 9.19 12.08 -16.11
N TYR A 41 9.10 10.77 -16.37
CA TYR A 41 9.87 10.06 -17.41
C TYR A 41 9.03 9.71 -18.66
N GLY A 42 7.78 10.17 -18.72
CA GLY A 42 6.85 9.92 -19.83
C GLY A 42 6.61 8.44 -20.13
N CYS A 43 6.56 7.57 -19.12
CA CYS A 43 6.28 6.13 -19.24
C CYS A 43 4.79 5.81 -18.94
N ASP A 44 3.88 6.69 -19.37
CA ASP A 44 2.43 6.65 -19.09
C ASP A 44 1.64 5.65 -19.96
N HIS A 45 2.27 4.57 -20.44
CA HIS A 45 1.60 3.62 -21.32
C HIS A 45 0.57 2.73 -20.59
N ASP A 46 0.72 2.57 -19.27
CA ASP A 46 -0.22 1.83 -18.43
C ASP A 46 -0.57 2.60 -17.16
N ASN A 47 -1.86 2.61 -16.77
CA ASN A 47 -2.37 3.13 -15.49
C ASN A 47 -2.01 2.24 -14.27
N GLY A 48 -1.04 1.33 -14.43
CA GLY A 48 -0.61 0.36 -13.42
C GLY A 48 0.35 0.90 -12.36
N LEU A 49 0.88 0.01 -11.53
CA LEU A 49 1.97 0.30 -10.58
C LEU A 49 3.35 -0.07 -11.14
N ALA A 50 3.41 -0.54 -12.39
CA ALA A 50 4.63 -0.98 -13.02
C ALA A 50 5.57 0.21 -13.27
N PHE A 51 6.87 -0.01 -13.06
CA PHE A 51 7.90 1.04 -13.20
C PHE A 51 9.14 0.57 -13.96
N SER A 52 9.15 -0.64 -14.51
CA SER A 52 10.22 -1.20 -15.35
C SER A 52 10.55 -0.32 -16.56
N GLU A 53 9.54 0.16 -17.30
CA GLU A 53 9.76 1.07 -18.44
C GLU A 53 10.40 2.39 -18.01
N CYS A 54 9.92 2.97 -16.91
CA CYS A 54 10.49 4.20 -16.35
C CYS A 54 11.95 3.99 -15.98
N LEU A 55 12.29 2.84 -15.39
CA LEU A 55 13.67 2.53 -15.03
C LEU A 55 14.56 2.31 -16.25
N ALA A 56 14.04 1.74 -17.33
CA ALA A 56 14.79 1.62 -18.59
C ALA A 56 15.14 3.01 -19.14
N LYS A 57 14.19 3.94 -19.15
CA LYS A 57 14.44 5.34 -19.57
C LYS A 57 15.41 6.06 -18.65
N ILE A 58 15.27 5.93 -17.33
CA ILE A 58 16.20 6.50 -16.35
C ILE A 58 17.65 6.04 -16.65
N ARG A 59 17.84 4.76 -16.99
CA ARG A 59 19.16 4.22 -17.34
C ARG A 59 19.68 4.83 -18.64
N GLU A 60 18.87 4.86 -19.69
CA GLU A 60 19.22 5.43 -21.00
C GLU A 60 19.60 6.92 -20.90
N GLU A 61 18.82 7.72 -20.16
CA GLU A 61 19.05 9.16 -20.00
C GLU A 61 20.36 9.51 -19.26
N HIS A 62 20.92 8.57 -18.48
CA HIS A 62 22.03 8.82 -17.58
C HIS A 62 23.23 7.87 -17.76
N GLU A 63 23.19 6.95 -18.73
CA GLU A 63 24.20 5.91 -18.91
C GLU A 63 25.63 6.44 -19.10
N ALA A 64 25.76 7.63 -19.69
CA ALA A 64 27.06 8.25 -19.95
C ALA A 64 27.77 8.74 -18.68
N THR A 65 27.04 8.99 -17.60
CA THR A 65 27.58 9.61 -16.37
C THR A 65 27.41 8.73 -15.14
N TYR A 66 26.39 7.87 -15.12
CA TYR A 66 26.05 7.06 -13.95
C TYR A 66 25.72 5.62 -14.34
N ARG A 67 26.24 4.68 -13.55
CA ARG A 67 25.73 3.31 -13.49
C ARG A 67 24.51 3.27 -12.59
N ILE A 68 23.35 3.05 -13.20
CA ILE A 68 22.05 2.99 -12.53
C ILE A 68 21.59 1.54 -12.42
N SER A 69 21.28 1.12 -11.19
CA SER A 69 20.78 -0.22 -10.89
C SER A 69 19.72 -0.18 -9.82
N LEU A 70 18.79 -1.13 -9.83
CA LEU A 70 17.85 -1.31 -8.74
C LEU A 70 18.47 -2.26 -7.72
N ARG A 71 18.48 -1.88 -6.44
CA ARG A 71 18.91 -2.75 -5.34
C ARG A 71 17.70 -3.17 -4.53
N VAL A 72 17.60 -4.46 -4.26
CA VAL A 72 16.61 -5.04 -3.33
C VAL A 72 17.35 -5.51 -2.08
N LYS A 73 16.85 -5.11 -0.90
CA LYS A 73 17.37 -5.52 0.40
C LYS A 73 16.20 -5.89 1.31
N GLY A 74 15.94 -7.18 1.49
CA GLY A 74 14.80 -7.64 2.28
C GLY A 74 13.48 -7.20 1.65
N TYR A 75 12.65 -6.49 2.42
CA TYR A 75 11.37 -5.94 1.97
C TYR A 75 11.47 -4.47 1.53
N ASP A 76 12.66 -4.05 1.10
CA ASP A 76 12.92 -2.70 0.61
C ASP A 76 13.63 -2.77 -0.73
N PHE A 77 13.33 -1.84 -1.62
CA PHE A 77 14.11 -1.61 -2.83
C PHE A 77 14.39 -0.13 -3.04
N SER A 78 15.48 0.16 -3.75
CA SER A 78 15.92 1.53 -4.01
C SER A 78 16.76 1.62 -5.28
N LEU A 79 16.80 2.81 -5.86
CA LEU A 79 17.63 3.11 -7.01
C LEU A 79 19.07 3.43 -6.57
N SER A 80 20.02 2.59 -6.98
CA SER A 80 21.45 2.78 -6.77
C SER A 80 22.05 3.52 -7.95
N VAL A 81 22.66 4.66 -7.66
CA VAL A 81 23.32 5.53 -8.64
C VAL A 81 24.82 5.58 -8.30
N ILE A 82 25.67 5.17 -9.24
CA ILE A 82 27.13 5.16 -9.06
C ILE A 82 27.77 5.98 -10.20
N PRO A 83 28.50 7.06 -9.93
CA PRO A 83 29.18 7.83 -10.98
C PRO A 83 30.20 7.01 -11.76
N LEU A 84 30.27 7.20 -13.08
CA LEU A 84 31.23 6.58 -13.99
C LEU A 84 32.37 7.56 -14.29
N GLY A 85 33.33 7.71 -13.37
CA GLY A 85 34.52 8.55 -13.58
C GLY A 85 35.41 8.70 -12.35
N LEU A 86 36.73 8.75 -12.56
CA LEU A 86 37.78 8.93 -11.53
C LEU A 86 38.05 10.41 -11.17
N GLU A 87 37.49 11.38 -11.90
CA GLU A 87 37.76 12.83 -11.69
C GLU A 87 36.79 13.50 -10.70
N LEU A 88 36.56 12.88 -9.55
CA LEU A 88 35.56 13.36 -8.59
C LEU A 88 36.03 13.25 -7.15
N GLU A 89 37.31 13.53 -6.91
CA GLU A 89 37.86 13.63 -5.55
C GLU A 89 37.56 14.97 -4.85
N SER A 90 36.81 15.92 -5.43
CA SER A 90 36.79 17.27 -4.83
C SER A 90 35.52 18.12 -4.92
N GLN A 91 34.37 17.58 -5.33
CA GLN A 91 33.09 18.27 -5.10
C GLN A 91 32.04 17.23 -4.72
N GLU A 92 31.30 17.49 -3.63
CA GLU A 92 29.99 16.87 -3.40
C GLU A 92 29.14 17.11 -4.65
N LYS A 93 29.21 16.22 -5.65
CA LYS A 93 28.33 16.31 -6.81
C LYS A 93 26.96 15.87 -6.35
N THR A 94 26.14 16.86 -6.02
CA THR A 94 24.71 16.74 -5.88
C THR A 94 24.17 16.00 -7.10
N LEU A 95 23.37 14.97 -6.86
CA LEU A 95 22.74 14.22 -7.95
C LEU A 95 21.93 15.16 -8.84
N PRO A 96 21.85 14.90 -10.16
CA PRO A 96 20.97 15.64 -11.04
C PRO A 96 19.56 15.66 -10.44
N PRO A 97 18.87 16.82 -10.39
CA PRO A 97 17.57 16.92 -9.72
C PRO A 97 16.54 15.88 -10.18
N HIS A 98 16.54 15.57 -11.48
CA HIS A 98 15.66 14.57 -12.06
C HIS A 98 15.97 13.15 -11.59
N LEU A 99 17.26 12.81 -11.46
CA LEU A 99 17.70 11.51 -10.95
C LEU A 99 17.48 11.39 -9.44
N GLN A 100 17.66 12.47 -8.68
CA GLN A 100 17.32 12.53 -7.25
C GLN A 100 15.81 12.31 -7.05
N PHE A 101 14.98 12.99 -7.85
CA PHE A 101 13.54 12.77 -7.88
C PHE A 101 13.19 11.29 -8.14
N ALA A 102 13.81 10.65 -9.13
CA ALA A 102 13.59 9.22 -9.39
C ALA A 102 13.95 8.32 -8.20
N GLN A 103 15.05 8.64 -7.48
CA GLN A 103 15.41 7.91 -6.27
C GLN A 103 14.38 8.05 -5.16
N ASP A 104 13.86 9.27 -4.97
CA ASP A 104 12.88 9.57 -3.92
C ASP A 104 11.52 8.95 -4.22
N GLU A 105 11.07 9.00 -5.47
CA GLU A 105 9.81 8.35 -5.88
C GLU A 105 9.90 6.82 -5.75
N LEU A 106 10.99 6.18 -6.22
CA LEU A 106 11.15 4.72 -6.06
C LEU A 106 11.23 4.29 -4.59
N ARG A 107 11.85 5.11 -3.74
CA ARG A 107 11.85 4.89 -2.29
C ARG A 107 10.44 5.02 -1.72
N GLY A 108 9.69 6.06 -2.12
CA GLY A 108 8.30 6.27 -1.75
C GLY A 108 7.39 5.10 -2.13
N ILE A 109 7.57 4.54 -3.34
CA ILE A 109 6.87 3.31 -3.78
C ILE A 109 7.22 2.15 -2.85
N SER A 110 8.51 1.90 -2.59
CA SER A 110 8.97 0.80 -1.72
C SER A 110 8.40 0.92 -0.29
N ASP A 111 8.55 2.08 0.33
CA ASP A 111 8.11 2.34 1.70
C ASP A 111 6.59 2.19 1.84
N SER A 112 5.84 2.73 0.88
CA SER A 112 4.37 2.66 0.86
C SER A 112 3.86 1.25 0.59
N ALA A 113 4.51 0.49 -0.32
CA ALA A 113 4.20 -0.92 -0.56
C ALA A 113 4.41 -1.76 0.70
N LYS A 114 5.55 -1.59 1.38
CA LYS A 114 5.87 -2.26 2.64
C LYS A 114 4.87 -1.93 3.73
N ALA A 115 4.52 -0.65 3.88
CA ALA A 115 3.53 -0.20 4.87
C ALA A 115 2.14 -0.80 4.58
N THR A 116 1.73 -0.85 3.31
CA THR A 116 0.48 -1.50 2.86
C THR A 116 0.43 -2.98 3.22
N ILE A 117 1.52 -3.71 2.99
CA ILE A 117 1.62 -5.14 3.32
C ILE A 117 1.63 -5.36 4.83
N SER A 118 2.30 -4.49 5.59
CA SER A 118 2.42 -4.59 7.06
C SER A 118 1.07 -4.56 7.78
N LYS A 119 0.07 -3.86 7.22
CA LYS A 119 -1.29 -3.78 7.79
C LYS A 119 -2.16 -4.96 7.42
N SER A 120 -1.81 -5.73 6.39
CA SER A 120 -2.70 -6.78 5.88
C SER A 120 -2.97 -7.88 6.90
N THR A 121 -1.97 -8.30 7.67
CA THR A 121 -2.13 -9.42 8.61
C THR A 121 -3.11 -9.06 9.73
N THR A 122 -2.89 -7.95 10.41
CA THR A 122 -3.79 -7.47 11.48
C THR A 122 -5.20 -7.24 10.93
N LEU A 123 -5.32 -6.69 9.73
CA LEU A 123 -6.62 -6.46 9.12
C LEU A 123 -7.35 -7.77 8.75
N GLN A 124 -6.64 -8.77 8.24
CA GLN A 124 -7.20 -10.10 7.97
C GLN A 124 -7.69 -10.78 9.25
N GLU A 125 -6.99 -10.61 10.36
CA GLU A 125 -7.42 -11.15 11.67
C GLU A 125 -8.70 -10.46 12.16
N LEU A 126 -8.75 -9.13 12.15
CA LEU A 126 -9.92 -8.34 12.55
C LEU A 126 -11.14 -8.66 11.70
N ILE A 127 -10.97 -8.65 10.37
CA ILE A 127 -12.03 -9.02 9.40
C ILE A 127 -12.47 -10.47 9.63
N GLY A 128 -11.52 -11.39 9.79
CA GLY A 128 -11.80 -12.80 10.02
C GLY A 128 -12.61 -13.02 11.30
N TRP A 129 -12.27 -12.32 12.38
CA TRP A 129 -13.02 -12.36 13.63
C TRP A 129 -14.45 -11.83 13.46
N LEU A 130 -14.62 -10.66 12.84
CA LEU A 130 -15.95 -10.05 12.61
C LEU A 130 -16.84 -10.94 11.75
N LEU A 131 -16.31 -11.53 10.67
CA LEU A 131 -17.04 -12.43 9.80
C LEU A 131 -17.48 -13.71 10.50
N ARG A 132 -16.61 -14.32 11.32
CA ARG A 132 -16.94 -15.55 12.07
C ARG A 132 -17.89 -15.30 13.24
N SER A 133 -17.85 -14.10 13.83
CA SER A 133 -18.63 -13.76 15.02
C SER A 133 -20.03 -13.23 14.71
N ARG A 134 -20.44 -13.17 13.43
CA ARG A 134 -21.71 -12.57 13.00
C ARG A 134 -22.91 -13.09 13.78
N ASP A 135 -23.08 -14.41 13.86
CA ASP A 135 -24.26 -15.01 14.49
C ASP A 135 -24.28 -14.74 16.02
N GLN A 136 -23.09 -14.64 16.64
CA GLN A 136 -22.96 -14.21 18.03
C GLN A 136 -23.32 -12.73 18.20
N MET A 137 -22.84 -11.85 17.32
CA MET A 137 -23.18 -10.43 17.34
C MET A 137 -24.68 -10.21 17.16
N THR A 138 -25.36 -10.97 16.29
CA THR A 138 -26.81 -10.93 16.14
C THR A 138 -27.55 -11.29 17.43
N LYS A 139 -27.03 -12.25 18.22
CA LYS A 139 -27.60 -12.58 19.53
C LYS A 139 -27.40 -11.44 20.54
N GLN A 140 -26.18 -10.89 20.60
CA GLN A 140 -25.87 -9.76 21.49
C GLN A 140 -26.73 -8.54 21.19
N VAL A 141 -26.99 -8.24 19.91
CA VAL A 141 -27.91 -7.18 19.49
C VAL A 141 -29.34 -7.44 19.94
N LYS A 142 -29.82 -8.69 19.85
CA LYS A 142 -31.15 -9.07 20.32
C LYS A 142 -31.31 -8.93 21.84
N GLU A 143 -30.28 -9.31 22.58
CA GLU A 143 -30.26 -9.26 24.05
C GLU A 143 -30.11 -7.82 24.57
N ALA A 144 -29.42 -6.95 23.84
CA ALA A 144 -29.15 -5.58 24.26
C ALA A 144 -30.24 -4.57 23.88
N ALA A 145 -31.10 -4.89 22.92
CA ALA A 145 -32.15 -3.96 22.48
C ALA A 145 -33.25 -3.82 23.55
N GLU A 146 -33.54 -2.59 23.96
CA GLU A 146 -34.57 -2.30 24.97
C GLU A 146 -35.99 -2.33 24.38
N SER A 147 -36.10 -2.24 23.05
CA SER A 147 -37.37 -2.19 22.33
C SER A 147 -37.28 -2.84 20.95
N TYR A 148 -38.45 -3.15 20.36
CA TYR A 148 -38.52 -3.66 18.99
C TYR A 148 -37.98 -2.67 17.95
N GLN A 149 -38.20 -1.36 18.16
CA GLN A 149 -37.67 -0.32 17.28
C GLN A 149 -36.14 -0.26 17.34
N GLU A 150 -35.58 -0.33 18.54
CA GLU A 150 -34.14 -0.36 18.72
C GLU A 150 -33.53 -1.64 18.13
N LEU A 151 -34.19 -2.78 18.29
CA LEU A 151 -33.78 -4.03 17.69
C LEU A 151 -33.71 -3.91 16.15
N GLY A 152 -34.69 -3.26 15.53
CA GLY A 152 -34.66 -2.95 14.09
C GLY A 152 -33.43 -2.12 13.71
N ARG A 153 -33.23 -0.98 14.37
CA ARG A 153 -32.09 -0.08 14.15
C ARG A 153 -30.73 -0.80 14.31
N LEU A 154 -30.57 -1.59 15.36
CA LEU A 154 -29.31 -2.29 15.63
C LEU A 154 -29.03 -3.41 14.62
N ASN A 155 -30.07 -4.12 14.16
CA ASN A 155 -29.90 -5.12 13.10
C ASN A 155 -29.51 -4.46 11.76
N GLU A 156 -30.13 -3.34 11.41
CA GLU A 156 -29.75 -2.57 10.21
C GLU A 156 -28.28 -2.10 10.30
N ASN A 157 -27.88 -1.55 11.44
CA ASN A 157 -26.49 -1.14 11.67
C ASN A 157 -25.50 -2.30 11.56
N LEU A 158 -25.85 -3.48 12.11
CA LEU A 158 -25.03 -4.68 11.99
C LEU A 158 -24.87 -5.09 10.53
N GLU A 159 -25.96 -5.15 9.77
CA GLU A 159 -25.92 -5.50 8.35
C GLU A 159 -25.10 -4.51 7.52
N GLU A 160 -25.26 -3.20 7.74
CA GLU A 160 -24.43 -2.19 7.09
C GLU A 160 -22.94 -2.35 7.43
N ASN A 161 -22.60 -2.52 8.70
CA ASN A 161 -21.22 -2.75 9.12
C ASN A 161 -20.64 -4.04 8.52
N MET A 162 -21.43 -5.11 8.41
CA MET A 162 -20.99 -6.37 7.80
C MET A 162 -20.77 -6.26 6.29
N LYS A 163 -21.53 -5.39 5.60
CA LYS A 163 -21.25 -5.05 4.19
C LYS A 163 -19.90 -4.35 4.07
N GLU A 164 -19.60 -3.39 4.93
CA GLU A 164 -18.29 -2.71 4.94
C GLU A 164 -17.14 -3.66 5.30
N VAL A 165 -17.33 -4.61 6.23
CA VAL A 165 -16.31 -5.64 6.52
C VAL A 165 -15.97 -6.47 5.28
N LYS A 166 -16.98 -6.85 4.49
CA LYS A 166 -16.76 -7.61 3.24
C LYS A 166 -16.04 -6.75 2.20
N ARG A 167 -16.47 -5.49 2.03
CA ARG A 167 -15.79 -4.54 1.13
C ARG A 167 -14.33 -4.35 1.51
N ALA A 168 -14.05 -4.14 2.80
CA ALA A 168 -12.69 -3.98 3.32
C ALA A 168 -11.83 -5.23 3.07
N LYS A 169 -12.41 -6.43 3.17
CA LYS A 169 -11.71 -7.69 2.86
C LYS A 169 -11.23 -7.74 1.41
N ASP A 170 -12.12 -7.46 0.48
CA ASP A 170 -11.84 -7.58 -0.95
C ASP A 170 -10.80 -6.53 -1.38
N LEU A 171 -10.96 -5.29 -0.91
CA LEU A 171 -10.01 -4.20 -1.19
C LEU A 171 -8.65 -4.45 -0.54
N SER A 172 -8.62 -4.88 0.73
CA SER A 172 -7.36 -5.16 1.44
C SER A 172 -6.54 -6.24 0.75
N LEU A 173 -7.20 -7.30 0.28
CA LEU A 173 -6.54 -8.35 -0.48
C LEU A 173 -5.95 -7.81 -1.78
N LYS A 174 -6.73 -7.00 -2.52
CA LYS A 174 -6.26 -6.36 -3.75
C LYS A 174 -5.05 -5.45 -3.51
N TYR A 175 -5.11 -4.58 -2.50
CA TYR A 175 -4.00 -3.69 -2.15
C TYR A 175 -2.73 -4.47 -1.80
N ARG A 176 -2.86 -5.55 -1.02
CA ARG A 176 -1.74 -6.44 -0.69
C ARG A 176 -1.14 -7.09 -1.93
N GLN A 177 -1.97 -7.62 -2.83
CA GLN A 177 -1.51 -8.27 -4.06
C GLN A 177 -0.76 -7.28 -4.95
N GLN A 178 -1.30 -6.08 -5.12
CA GLN A 178 -0.70 -5.03 -5.93
C GLN A 178 0.63 -4.54 -5.33
N ALA A 179 0.68 -4.28 -4.03
CA ALA A 179 1.92 -3.94 -3.34
C ALA A 179 2.98 -5.07 -3.42
N GLY A 180 2.54 -6.33 -3.34
CA GLY A 180 3.42 -7.48 -3.54
C GLY A 180 3.97 -7.57 -4.97
N GLY A 181 3.14 -7.23 -5.97
CA GLY A 181 3.54 -7.19 -7.38
C GLY A 181 4.71 -6.24 -7.65
N VAL A 182 4.71 -5.07 -7.00
CA VAL A 182 5.81 -4.08 -7.08
C VAL A 182 7.14 -4.68 -6.59
N PHE A 183 7.14 -5.44 -5.50
CA PHE A 183 8.35 -6.11 -5.02
C PHE A 183 8.83 -7.22 -5.94
N ILE A 184 7.90 -7.97 -6.55
CA ILE A 184 8.22 -9.00 -7.54
C ILE A 184 8.89 -8.36 -8.76
N GLU A 185 8.31 -7.28 -9.28
CA GLU A 185 8.89 -6.50 -10.38
C GLU A 185 10.27 -5.98 -10.01
N ALA A 186 10.43 -5.37 -8.82
CA ALA A 186 11.73 -4.89 -8.35
C ALA A 186 12.79 -6.01 -8.31
N ALA A 187 12.43 -7.19 -7.82
CA ALA A 187 13.33 -8.34 -7.76
C ALA A 187 13.72 -8.85 -9.16
N GLN A 188 12.78 -8.89 -10.09
CA GLN A 188 13.04 -9.26 -11.49
C GLN A 188 14.00 -8.28 -12.16
N ILE A 189 13.75 -6.98 -11.99
CA ILE A 189 14.61 -5.92 -12.50
C ILE A 189 16.01 -6.00 -11.90
N ALA A 190 16.12 -6.18 -10.58
CA ALA A 190 17.43 -6.25 -9.92
C ALA A 190 18.21 -7.49 -10.35
N GLY A 191 17.53 -8.63 -10.49
CA GLY A 191 18.13 -9.90 -10.94
C GLY A 191 18.53 -9.90 -12.42
N ALA A 192 17.83 -9.17 -13.29
CA ALA A 192 18.19 -9.02 -14.70
C ALA A 192 19.47 -8.19 -14.94
N TYR A 193 19.96 -7.49 -13.91
CA TYR A 193 21.14 -6.61 -13.97
C TYR A 193 22.27 -7.05 -13.01
N LEU A 194 22.19 -8.26 -12.47
CA LEU A 194 23.29 -8.98 -11.82
C LEU A 194 24.06 -9.82 -12.83
#